data_AF-A0A401U2M3-F1
#
_entry.id   AF-A0A401U2M3-F1
#
_cell.length_a   1.000
_cell.length_b   1.000
_cell.length_c   1.000
_cell.angle_alpha   90.00
_cell.angle_beta   90.00
_cell.angle_gamma   90.00
#
_symmetry.space_group_name_H-M   'P 1'
#
loop_
_entity.id
_entity.type
_entity.pdbx_description
1 polymer ?
#
loop_
_entity_poly.entity_id
_entity_poly.type
_entity_poly.pdbx_seq_one_letter_code
_entity_poly.pdbx_strand_id
1 'polypeptide(L)'
;MRRCRAVVAALVLAFVATDAKAGSPGLAAHRFSPEGLAKVSDYVRNEIANGKIPGAILLLQQHGKPVYYENFGVRDPTTELSMSADTIFRLYSMSKPITTVVAMMLVEEGKLALSDPVSKYIPAFADMKVGVKTHGEDGKPALTLEPLKRAVTIEDL
;
A
#
# COMPACT_ATOMS: atom_id res chain seq x y z
N MET A 1 -58.72 17.56 43.51
CA MET A 1 -58.01 17.74 44.80
C MET A 1 -56.68 16.98 44.76
N ARG A 2 -55.58 17.68 45.08
CA ARG A 2 -54.25 17.18 45.55
C ARG A 2 -53.50 16.21 44.60
N ARG A 3 -52.60 16.71 43.73
CA ARG A 3 -51.15 16.96 43.95
C ARG A 3 -50.40 15.76 44.57
N CYS A 4 -49.49 15.14 43.81
CA CYS A 4 -48.14 14.69 44.25
C CYS A 4 -47.40 14.12 43.02
N ARG A 5 -46.47 14.89 42.44
CA ARG A 5 -45.01 14.84 42.65
C ARG A 5 -44.32 13.80 41.77
N ALA A 6 -43.78 14.31 40.66
CA ALA A 6 -42.73 13.69 39.88
C ALA A 6 -41.51 13.40 40.78
N VAL A 7 -40.97 12.19 40.69
CA VAL A 7 -39.65 11.85 41.21
C VAL A 7 -38.84 11.31 40.04
N VAL A 8 -37.82 12.08 39.68
CA VAL A 8 -36.76 11.74 38.74
C VAL A 8 -35.88 10.67 39.40
N ALA A 9 -35.70 9.53 38.74
CA ALA A 9 -34.65 8.57 39.09
C ALA A 9 -33.70 8.48 37.90
N ALA A 10 -32.61 9.24 37.96
CA ALA A 10 -31.49 9.13 37.03
C ALA A 10 -30.68 7.89 37.43
N LEU A 11 -30.81 6.81 36.67
CA LEU A 11 -29.95 5.63 36.78
C LEU A 11 -28.66 5.90 36.01
N VAL A 12 -27.59 6.25 36.74
CA VAL A 12 -26.24 6.28 36.20
C VAL A 12 -25.75 4.83 36.10
N LEU A 13 -25.82 4.25 34.90
CA LEU A 13 -25.11 2.99 34.63
C LEU A 13 -23.61 3.29 34.54
N ALA A 14 -22.88 2.91 35.58
CA ALA A 14 -21.43 2.85 35.54
C ALA A 14 -21.00 1.74 34.57
N PHE A 15 -20.59 2.12 33.36
CA PHE A 15 -19.89 1.23 32.43
C PHE A 15 -18.47 1.03 32.98
N VAL A 16 -18.27 -0.02 33.77
CA VAL A 16 -16.92 -0.51 34.07
C VAL A 16 -16.44 -1.23 32.82
N ALA A 17 -15.72 -0.50 31.96
CA ALA A 17 -14.95 -1.12 30.90
C ALA A 17 -13.81 -1.92 31.56
N THR A 18 -14.04 -3.21 31.77
CA THR A 18 -12.96 -4.14 32.05
C THR A 18 -12.11 -4.25 30.78
N ASP A 19 -10.94 -3.61 30.80
CA ASP A 19 -9.86 -3.84 29.84
C ASP A 19 -9.45 -5.32 29.92
N ALA A 20 -10.11 -6.15 29.12
CA ALA A 20 -9.66 -7.50 28.87
C ALA A 20 -8.37 -7.42 28.04
N LYS A 21 -7.23 -7.30 28.72
CA LYS A 21 -5.92 -7.63 28.15
C LYS A 21 -5.89 -9.12 27.83
N ALA A 22 -6.44 -9.49 26.67
CA ALA A 22 -6.13 -10.75 26.01
C ALA A 22 -4.70 -10.67 25.45
N GLY A 23 -3.71 -10.64 26.34
CA GLY A 23 -2.32 -10.87 25.98
C GLY A 23 -2.09 -12.37 25.93
N SER A 24 -2.33 -13.00 24.79
CA SER A 24 -1.77 -14.34 24.53
C SER A 24 -0.26 -14.27 24.81
N PRO A 25 0.34 -15.28 25.49
CA PRO A 25 1.77 -15.30 25.75
C PRO A 25 2.48 -15.19 24.42
N GLY A 26 3.10 -14.03 24.19
CA GLY A 26 3.64 -13.67 22.89
C GLY A 26 4.64 -14.72 22.44
N LEU A 27 4.56 -15.12 21.16
CA LEU A 27 5.75 -15.59 20.45
C LEU A 27 6.88 -14.66 20.87
N ALA A 28 7.99 -15.22 21.39
CA ALA A 28 9.15 -14.45 21.77
C ALA A 28 9.40 -13.39 20.70
N ALA A 29 9.09 -12.13 21.02
CA ALA A 29 9.02 -11.09 20.01
C ALA A 29 10.39 -11.04 19.35
N HIS A 30 10.45 -11.35 18.05
CA HIS A 30 11.67 -11.17 17.28
C HIS A 30 11.97 -9.67 17.28
N ARG A 31 12.70 -9.22 18.31
CA ARG A 31 13.18 -7.86 18.45
C ARG A 31 14.43 -7.73 17.59
N PHE A 32 14.49 -6.68 16.79
CA PHE A 32 15.70 -6.34 16.05
C PHE A 32 16.82 -6.03 17.04
N SER A 33 18.01 -6.62 16.84
CA SER A 33 19.17 -6.30 17.66
C SER A 33 19.78 -4.97 17.20
N PRO A 34 20.35 -4.17 18.11
CA PRO A 34 21.07 -2.94 17.73
C PRO A 34 22.16 -3.19 16.69
N GLU A 35 22.89 -4.30 16.81
CA GLU A 35 23.97 -4.68 15.88
C GLU A 35 23.43 -5.03 14.49
N GLY A 36 22.25 -5.66 14.43
CA GLY A 36 21.58 -5.95 13.16
C GLY A 36 21.12 -4.68 12.45
N LEU A 37 20.54 -3.74 13.20
CA LEU A 37 20.11 -2.44 12.66
C LEU A 37 21.30 -1.58 12.22
N ALA A 38 22.42 -1.61 12.95
CA ALA A 38 23.65 -0.92 12.55
C ALA A 38 24.15 -1.40 11.18
N LYS A 39 24.12 -2.73 10.92
CA LYS A 39 24.49 -3.29 9.61
C LYS A 39 23.62 -2.78 8.47
N VAL A 40 22.33 -2.51 8.73
CA VAL A 40 21.42 -1.92 7.73
C VAL A 40 21.85 -0.49 7.41
N SER A 41 22.12 0.34 8.42
CA SER A 41 22.62 1.70 8.22
C SER A 41 23.95 1.71 7.45
N ASP A 42 24.86 0.81 7.81
CA ASP A 42 26.19 0.72 7.18
C ASP A 42 26.11 0.29 5.72
N TYR A 43 25.19 -0.62 5.39
CA TYR A 43 24.91 -0.99 4.01
C TYR A 43 24.45 0.23 3.18
N VAL A 44 23.46 0.99 3.67
CA VAL A 44 22.94 2.17 2.95
C VAL A 44 24.02 3.25 2.79
N ARG A 45 24.81 3.49 3.84
CA ARG A 45 25.97 4.40 3.78
C ARG A 45 26.99 3.95 2.73
N ASN A 46 27.26 2.65 2.63
CA ASN A 46 28.17 2.11 1.63
C ASN A 46 27.63 2.28 0.20
N GLU A 47 26.34 2.08 -0.04
CA GLU A 47 25.73 2.33 -1.37
C GLU A 47 25.86 3.81 -1.79
N ILE A 48 25.72 4.74 -0.83
CA ILE A 48 25.92 6.17 -1.06
C ILE A 48 27.38 6.49 -1.32
N ALA A 49 28.30 5.98 -0.48
CA ALA A 49 29.74 6.20 -0.63
C ALA A 49 30.27 5.67 -1.97
N ASN A 50 29.68 4.61 -2.51
CA ASN A 50 30.02 4.05 -3.83
C ASN A 50 29.24 4.70 -4.99
N GLY A 51 28.50 5.77 -4.74
CA GLY A 51 27.77 6.54 -5.76
C GLY A 51 26.62 5.78 -6.42
N LYS A 52 26.07 4.74 -5.78
CA LYS A 52 24.96 3.95 -6.33
C LYS A 52 23.62 4.65 -6.18
N ILE A 53 23.43 5.36 -5.07
CA ILE A 53 22.27 6.21 -4.78
C ILE A 53 22.74 7.51 -4.10
N PRO A 54 22.05 8.65 -4.29
CA PRO A 54 22.45 9.91 -3.65
C PRO A 54 22.06 10.00 -2.16
N GLY A 55 21.03 9.26 -1.76
CA GLY A 55 20.46 9.29 -0.42
C GLY A 55 19.28 8.34 -0.29
N ALA A 56 18.82 8.14 0.93
CA ALA A 56 17.70 7.25 1.25
C ALA A 56 17.01 7.66 2.56
N ILE A 57 15.79 7.21 2.74
CA ILE A 57 15.08 7.23 4.03
C ILE A 57 14.61 5.81 4.28
N LEU A 58 14.85 5.30 5.49
CA LEU A 58 14.44 3.95 5.86
C LEU A 58 13.65 3.98 7.16
N LEU A 59 12.45 3.42 7.12
CA LEU A 59 11.54 3.24 8.26
C LEU A 59 11.21 1.75 8.41
N LEU A 60 11.48 1.18 9.57
CA LEU A 60 10.97 -0.13 9.96
C LEU A 60 9.97 0.06 11.10
N GLN A 61 8.78 -0.51 10.93
CA GLN A 61 7.73 -0.47 11.92
C GLN A 61 7.29 -1.89 12.27
N GLN A 62 7.26 -2.19 13.58
CA GLN A 62 6.84 -3.48 14.10
C GLN A 62 5.85 -3.25 15.24
N HIS A 63 4.74 -4.00 15.26
CA HIS A 63 3.71 -3.89 16.30
C HIS A 63 3.21 -2.45 16.51
N GLY A 64 3.00 -1.72 15.42
CA GLY A 64 2.51 -0.34 15.45
C GLY A 64 3.52 0.71 15.93
N LYS A 65 4.80 0.35 16.13
CA LYS A 65 5.84 1.28 16.60
C LYS A 65 7.03 1.33 15.65
N PRO A 66 7.62 2.51 15.39
CA PRO A 66 8.89 2.59 14.68
C PRO A 66 9.98 1.94 15.53
N VAL A 67 10.68 0.97 14.95
CA VAL A 67 11.82 0.30 15.59
C VAL A 67 13.15 0.75 15.01
N TYR A 68 13.10 1.42 13.86
CA TYR A 68 14.25 2.03 13.20
C TYR A 68 13.76 3.13 12.26
N TYR A 69 14.42 4.28 12.27
CA TYR A 69 14.15 5.38 11.36
C TYR A 69 15.42 6.21 11.15
N GLU A 70 15.90 6.29 9.90
CA GLU A 70 17.13 7.04 9.58
C GLU A 70 17.04 7.65 8.18
N ASN A 71 17.64 8.84 8.04
CA ASN A 71 17.79 9.56 6.77
C ASN A 71 19.27 9.57 6.39
N PHE A 72 19.55 9.36 5.10
CA PHE A 72 20.91 9.20 4.59
C PHE A 72 21.15 10.11 3.38
N GLY A 73 22.35 10.68 3.30
CA GLY A 73 22.83 11.40 2.12
C GLY A 73 22.01 12.62 1.75
N VAL A 74 21.87 12.86 0.45
CA VAL A 74 21.24 14.06 -0.12
C VAL A 74 20.05 13.67 -0.99
N ARG A 75 19.04 14.53 -1.04
CA ARG A 75 17.87 14.36 -1.92
C ARG A 75 18.11 14.83 -3.35
N ASP A 76 19.15 15.63 -3.55
CA ASP A 76 19.56 16.16 -4.84
C ASP A 76 21.09 16.28 -4.87
N PRO A 77 21.79 15.55 -5.76
CA PRO A 77 23.25 15.58 -5.84
C PRO A 77 23.81 16.89 -6.41
N THR A 78 22.97 17.73 -7.03
CA THR A 78 23.39 19.02 -7.60
C THR A 78 23.37 20.12 -6.54
N THR A 79 22.30 20.16 -5.74
CA THR A 79 22.13 21.17 -4.70
C THR A 79 22.69 20.72 -3.34
N GLU A 80 23.08 19.45 -3.22
CA GLU A 80 23.58 18.80 -2.00
C GLU A 80 22.64 18.94 -0.79
N LEU A 81 21.35 19.21 -1.03
CA LEU A 81 20.36 19.33 0.02
C LEU A 81 20.19 17.99 0.72
N SER A 82 20.32 17.98 2.05
CA SER A 82 20.21 16.76 2.86
C SER A 82 18.85 16.08 2.68
N MET A 83 18.87 14.75 2.75
CA MET A 83 17.66 13.97 2.84
C MET A 83 16.94 14.24 4.17
N SER A 84 15.64 14.51 4.15
CA SER A 84 14.82 14.73 5.35
C SER A 84 13.51 13.94 5.28
N ALA A 85 12.86 13.78 6.43
CA ALA A 85 11.57 13.09 6.56
C ALA A 85 10.50 13.55 5.58
N ASP A 86 10.50 14.85 5.28
CA ASP A 86 9.52 15.51 4.42
C ASP A 86 9.97 15.61 2.95
N THR A 87 11.09 14.96 2.58
CA THR A 87 11.49 14.88 1.18
C THR A 87 10.39 14.21 0.36
N ILE A 88 9.94 14.90 -0.68
CA ILE A 88 8.94 14.38 -1.61
C ILE A 88 9.62 13.48 -2.64
N PHE A 89 9.20 12.21 -2.69
CA PHE A 89 9.64 11.24 -3.69
C PHE A 89 8.57 11.05 -4.76
N ARG A 90 9.02 10.76 -5.99
CA ARG A 90 8.15 10.24 -7.04
C ARG A 90 7.87 8.77 -6.74
N LEU A 91 6.63 8.44 -6.41
CA LEU A 91 6.24 7.08 -6.00
C LEU A 91 6.20 6.07 -7.14
N TYR A 92 6.03 6.53 -8.39
CA TYR A 92 5.89 5.66 -9.57
C TYR A 92 4.88 4.52 -9.32
N SER A 93 5.30 3.26 -9.48
CA SER A 93 4.42 2.11 -9.28
C SER A 93 3.92 1.94 -7.85
N MET A 94 4.53 2.58 -6.84
CA MET A 94 4.00 2.60 -5.47
C MET A 94 2.67 3.38 -5.37
N SER A 95 2.25 4.10 -6.41
CA SER A 95 0.89 4.65 -6.50
C SER A 95 -0.18 3.58 -6.70
N LYS A 96 0.16 2.39 -7.22
CA LYS A 96 -0.83 1.34 -7.54
C LYS A 96 -1.60 0.86 -6.30
N PRO A 97 -0.97 0.50 -5.15
CA PRO A 97 -1.72 0.12 -3.96
C PRO A 97 -2.71 1.20 -3.49
N ILE A 98 -2.38 2.49 -3.65
CA ILE A 98 -3.28 3.60 -3.32
C ILE A 98 -4.51 3.55 -4.23
N THR A 99 -4.31 3.45 -5.55
CA THR A 99 -5.40 3.33 -6.53
C THR A 99 -6.24 2.06 -6.30
N THR A 100 -5.60 0.93 -5.97
CA THR A 100 -6.29 -0.33 -5.68
C THR A 100 -7.16 -0.21 -4.44
N VAL A 101 -6.69 0.42 -3.36
CA VAL A 101 -7.52 0.65 -2.16
C VAL A 101 -8.74 1.51 -2.49
N VAL A 102 -8.58 2.57 -3.28
CA VAL A 102 -9.70 3.40 -3.73
C VAL A 102 -10.70 2.58 -4.57
N ALA A 103 -10.22 1.72 -5.47
CA ALA A 103 -11.08 0.82 -6.24
C ALA A 103 -11.83 -0.17 -5.32
N MET A 104 -11.18 -0.72 -4.30
CA MET A 104 -11.80 -1.61 -3.33
C MET A 104 -12.83 -0.91 -2.45
N MET A 105 -12.65 0.37 -2.10
CA MET A 105 -13.70 1.16 -1.44
C MET A 105 -14.97 1.23 -2.30
N LEU A 106 -14.82 1.42 -3.61
CA LEU A 106 -15.98 1.39 -4.52
C LEU A 106 -16.63 0.00 -4.61
N VAL A 107 -15.85 -1.07 -4.43
CA VAL A 107 -16.37 -2.44 -4.33
C VAL A 107 -17.19 -2.62 -3.05
N GLU A 108 -16.68 -2.17 -1.91
CA GLU A 108 -17.40 -2.21 -0.63
C GLU A 108 -18.69 -1.39 -0.67
N GLU A 109 -18.69 -0.28 -1.39
CA GLU A 109 -19.88 0.56 -1.62
C GLU A 109 -20.86 0.00 -2.66
N GLY A 110 -20.54 -1.13 -3.31
CA GLY A 110 -21.37 -1.75 -4.36
C GLY A 110 -21.43 -0.94 -5.67
N LYS A 111 -20.52 0.02 -5.88
CA LYS A 111 -20.44 0.88 -7.08
C LYS A 111 -19.56 0.28 -8.17
N LEU A 112 -18.74 -0.70 -7.82
CA LEU A 112 -17.85 -1.44 -8.70
C LEU A 112 -17.93 -2.92 -8.31
N ALA A 113 -17.95 -3.85 -9.26
CA ALA A 113 -17.75 -5.26 -8.96
C ALA A 113 -16.44 -5.74 -9.59
N LEU A 114 -15.69 -6.58 -8.87
CA LEU A 114 -14.45 -7.19 -9.40
C LEU A 114 -14.72 -8.01 -10.68
N SER A 115 -15.90 -8.62 -10.77
CA SER A 115 -16.34 -9.38 -11.95
C SER A 115 -16.91 -8.52 -13.08
N ASP A 116 -17.04 -7.19 -12.90
CA ASP A 116 -17.50 -6.33 -14.00
C ASP A 116 -16.50 -6.38 -15.16
N PRO A 117 -16.95 -6.43 -16.43
CA PRO A 117 -16.05 -6.24 -17.55
C PRO A 117 -15.57 -4.79 -17.59
N VAL A 118 -14.27 -4.57 -17.83
CA VAL A 118 -13.68 -3.23 -17.94
C VAL A 118 -14.41 -2.38 -18.98
N SER A 119 -14.89 -3.01 -20.07
CA SER A 119 -15.66 -2.36 -21.14
C SER A 119 -16.96 -1.69 -20.68
N LYS A 120 -17.50 -2.07 -19.51
CA LYS A 120 -18.64 -1.37 -18.87
C LYS A 120 -18.31 0.09 -18.54
N TYR A 121 -17.05 0.37 -18.19
CA TYR A 121 -16.58 1.70 -17.78
C TYR A 121 -15.69 2.35 -18.84
N ILE A 122 -14.97 1.55 -19.62
CA ILE A 122 -14.06 2.01 -20.67
C ILE A 122 -14.36 1.22 -21.97
N PRO A 123 -15.33 1.67 -22.78
CA PRO A 123 -15.82 0.91 -23.94
C PRO A 123 -14.76 0.46 -24.94
N ALA A 124 -13.62 1.16 -25.03
CA ALA A 124 -12.50 0.79 -25.88
C ALA A 124 -11.90 -0.61 -25.57
N PHE A 125 -12.17 -1.17 -24.39
CA PHE A 125 -11.76 -2.53 -24.03
C PHE A 125 -12.65 -3.63 -24.63
N ALA A 126 -13.83 -3.30 -25.19
CA ALA A 126 -14.78 -4.29 -25.68
C ALA A 126 -14.22 -5.12 -26.85
N ASP A 127 -13.54 -4.47 -27.79
CA ASP A 127 -13.09 -5.08 -29.06
C ASP A 127 -11.56 -5.23 -29.16
N MET A 128 -10.86 -5.11 -28.02
CA MET A 128 -9.41 -5.29 -27.96
C MET A 128 -9.01 -6.67 -28.53
N LYS A 129 -7.83 -6.75 -29.12
CA LYS A 129 -7.26 -7.98 -29.66
C LYS A 129 -6.01 -8.39 -28.89
N VAL A 130 -5.74 -9.69 -28.87
CA VAL A 130 -4.51 -10.25 -28.32
C VAL A 130 -3.49 -10.37 -29.43
N GLY A 131 -2.31 -9.80 -29.23
CA GLY A 131 -1.18 -9.98 -30.14
C GLY A 131 -0.49 -11.32 -29.89
N VAL A 132 -0.53 -12.21 -30.88
CA VAL A 132 0.18 -13.49 -30.89
C VAL A 132 1.39 -13.38 -31.79
N LYS A 133 2.58 -13.65 -31.24
CA LYS A 133 3.82 -13.66 -32.02
C LYS A 133 3.82 -14.86 -32.95
N THR A 134 3.98 -14.61 -34.24
CA THR A 134 4.05 -15.62 -35.30
C THR A 134 5.30 -15.39 -36.15
N HIS A 135 5.48 -16.22 -37.17
CA HIS A 135 6.49 -16.00 -38.21
C HIS A 135 5.76 -15.81 -39.54
N GLY A 136 6.17 -14.79 -40.32
CA GLY A 136 5.70 -14.60 -41.69
C GLY A 136 6.22 -15.68 -42.62
N GLU A 137 5.70 -15.73 -43.85
CA GLU A 137 6.16 -16.67 -44.89
C GLU A 137 7.65 -16.49 -45.23
N ASP A 138 8.20 -15.31 -44.95
CA ASP A 138 9.62 -14.97 -45.08
C ASP A 138 10.47 -15.35 -43.85
N GLY A 139 9.88 -16.03 -42.87
CA GLY A 139 10.51 -16.45 -41.62
C GLY A 139 10.73 -15.32 -40.60
N LYS A 140 10.28 -14.09 -40.87
CA LYS A 140 10.47 -12.96 -39.93
C LYS A 140 9.40 -12.95 -38.84
N PRO A 141 9.70 -12.42 -37.64
CA PRO A 141 8.70 -12.22 -36.60
C PRO A 141 7.54 -11.37 -37.10
N ALA A 142 6.33 -11.89 -36.96
CA ALA A 142 5.08 -11.22 -37.26
C ALA A 142 4.18 -11.20 -36.01
N LEU A 143 3.14 -10.37 -36.04
CA LEU A 143 2.14 -10.28 -34.97
C LEU A 143 0.76 -10.51 -35.60
N THR A 144 0.10 -11.61 -35.25
CA THR A 144 -1.31 -11.84 -35.59
C THR A 144 -2.19 -11.35 -34.45
N LEU A 145 -3.35 -10.79 -34.79
CA LEU A 145 -4.32 -10.31 -33.82
C LEU A 145 -5.48 -11.29 -33.70
N GLU A 146 -5.66 -11.82 -32.50
CA GLU A 146 -6.76 -12.75 -32.19
C GLU A 146 -7.81 -12.05 -31.31
N PRO A 147 -9.10 -12.44 -31.42
CA PRO A 147 -10.12 -11.93 -30.51
C PRO A 147 -9.87 -12.37 -29.06
N LEU A 148 -10.36 -11.58 -28.10
CA LEU A 148 -10.37 -12.00 -26.69
C LEU A 148 -11.19 -13.27 -26.50
N LYS A 149 -10.71 -14.19 -25.66
CA LYS A 149 -11.45 -15.42 -25.27
C LYS A 149 -12.53 -15.15 -24.21
N ARG A 150 -12.35 -14.11 -23.41
CA ARG A 150 -13.30 -13.58 -22.43
C ARG A 150 -13.05 -12.08 -22.25
N ALA A 151 -14.03 -11.35 -21.73
CA ALA A 151 -13.81 -9.95 -21.36
C ALA A 151 -12.73 -9.83 -20.28
N VAL A 152 -11.95 -8.75 -20.33
CA VAL A 152 -11.08 -8.33 -19.22
C VAL A 152 -11.97 -7.78 -18.12
N THR A 153 -11.78 -8.26 -16.90
CA THR A 153 -12.56 -7.86 -15.72
C THR A 153 -11.78 -6.84 -14.89
N ILE A 154 -12.47 -6.18 -13.95
CA ILE A 154 -11.80 -5.29 -12.99
C ILE A 154 -10.75 -6.04 -12.15
N GLU A 155 -10.99 -7.32 -11.84
CA GLU A 155 -10.03 -8.17 -11.12
C GLU A 155 -8.73 -8.43 -11.89
N ASP A 156 -8.76 -8.37 -13.24
CA ASP A 156 -7.57 -8.61 -14.07
C ASP A 156 -6.62 -7.40 -14.16
N LEU A 157 -7.06 -6.21 -13.73
CA LEU A 157 -6.29 -4.95 -13.83
C LEU A 157 -5.27 -4.78 -12.69
#